data_AF-A0A2E0X1Q9-F1
#
_entry.id   AF-A0A2E0X1Q9-F1
#
_cell.length_a   1.000
_cell.length_b   1.000
_cell.length_c   1.000
_cell.angle_alpha   90.00
_cell.angle_beta   90.00
_cell.angle_gamma   90.00
#
_symmetry.space_group_name_H-M   'P 1'
#
loop_
_entity.id
_entity.type
_entity.pdbx_description
1 polymer ?
#
loop_
_entity_poly.entity_id
_entity_poly.type
_entity_poly.pdbx_seq_one_letter_code
_entity_poly.pdbx_strand_id
1 'polypeptide(L)'
;MATKSSNRSEKKRPFAEATRRRYIQGALWQNHDGDGNPFYVASVTRSYKNGDGQWVNEVLHVPLDDIPRVRAVLAELDGKAYEAIEADYRASREEAA
;
A
#
# COMPACT_ATOMS: atom_id res chain seq x y z
N MET A 1 0.37 46.66 8.91
CA MET A 1 0.25 45.69 7.80
C MET A 1 0.07 44.31 8.40
N ALA A 2 -1.10 43.69 8.25
CA ALA A 2 -1.36 42.33 8.74
C ALA A 2 -0.96 41.33 7.65
N THR A 3 0.14 40.61 7.83
CA THR A 3 0.47 39.45 7.00
C THR A 3 -0.50 38.32 7.33
N LYS A 4 -1.51 38.13 6.48
CA LYS A 4 -2.36 36.94 6.51
C LYS A 4 -1.47 35.73 6.20
N SER A 5 -1.10 34.97 7.23
CA SER A 5 -0.56 33.62 7.04
C SER A 5 -1.67 32.77 6.44
N SER A 6 -1.54 32.50 5.14
CA SER A 6 -2.39 31.58 4.39
C SER A 6 -2.04 30.15 4.82
N ASN A 7 -2.56 29.71 5.98
CA ASN A 7 -2.51 28.32 6.45
C ASN A 7 -3.47 27.43 5.63
N ARG A 8 -3.36 27.42 4.29
CA ARG A 8 -3.76 26.27 3.50
C ARG A 8 -2.58 25.31 3.57
N SER A 9 -2.69 24.27 4.38
CA SER A 9 -1.82 23.11 4.24
C SER A 9 -1.99 22.60 2.81
N GLU A 10 -1.07 22.95 1.92
CA GLU A 10 -1.03 22.35 0.60
C GLU A 10 -0.90 20.86 0.81
N LYS A 11 -1.97 20.12 0.46
CA LYS A 11 -1.96 18.67 0.54
C LYS A 11 -0.80 18.18 -0.32
N LYS A 12 0.20 17.60 0.34
CA LYS A 12 1.37 17.05 -0.31
C LYS A 12 0.91 16.14 -1.44
N ARG A 13 1.40 16.40 -2.66
CA ARG A 13 1.13 15.56 -3.83
C ARG A 13 2.20 14.48 -3.94
N PRO A 14 1.85 13.29 -4.42
CA PRO A 14 2.85 12.28 -4.75
C PRO A 14 3.76 12.81 -5.85
N PHE A 15 5.04 12.44 -5.77
CA PHE A 15 6.04 12.73 -6.81
C PHE A 15 5.71 11.97 -8.09
N ALA A 16 5.30 10.71 -7.96
CA ALA A 16 4.79 9.90 -9.06
C ALA A 16 3.68 8.97 -8.58
N GLU A 17 2.72 8.66 -9.44
CA GLU A 17 1.67 7.69 -9.16
C GLU A 17 1.80 6.48 -10.10
N ALA A 18 1.65 5.28 -9.55
CA ALA A 18 1.57 4.08 -10.35
C ALA A 18 0.15 3.90 -10.91
N THR A 19 0.02 3.17 -12.03
CA THR A 19 -1.29 2.81 -12.57
C THR A 19 -2.11 2.06 -11.52
N ARG A 20 -3.27 2.63 -11.16
CA ARG A 20 -4.22 2.01 -10.23
C ARG A 20 -4.69 0.66 -10.77
N ARG A 21 -4.70 -0.37 -9.92
CA ARG A 21 -5.24 -1.69 -10.24
C ARG A 21 -6.35 -2.02 -9.26
N ARG A 22 -7.60 -1.99 -9.73
CA ARG A 22 -8.81 -2.13 -8.90
C ARG A 22 -8.78 -1.15 -7.71
N TYR A 23 -8.80 -1.67 -6.48
CA TYR A 23 -8.78 -0.88 -5.25
C TYR A 23 -7.37 -0.68 -4.66
N ILE A 24 -6.33 -0.97 -5.43
CA ILE A 24 -4.93 -0.79 -5.04
C ILE A 24 -4.31 0.34 -5.86
N GLN A 25 -3.68 1.30 -5.17
CA GLN A 25 -2.96 2.41 -5.77
C GLN A 25 -1.55 2.50 -5.20
N GLY A 26 -0.55 2.57 -6.08
CA GLY A 26 0.84 2.83 -5.70
C GLY A 26 1.18 4.31 -5.89
N ALA A 27 1.99 4.86 -5.00
CA ALA A 27 2.53 6.22 -5.12
C ALA A 27 3.98 6.28 -4.64
N LEU A 28 4.75 7.20 -5.21
CA LEU A 28 6.09 7.56 -4.78
C LEU A 28 6.06 8.97 -4.21
N TRP A 29 6.62 9.14 -3.01
CA TRP A 29 6.64 10.41 -2.29
C TRP A 29 8.06 10.93 -2.20
N GLN A 30 8.26 12.21 -2.47
CA GLN A 30 9.51 12.90 -2.18
C GLN A 30 9.40 13.58 -0.82
N ASN A 31 10.34 13.30 0.07
CA ASN A 31 10.49 13.90 1.39
C ASN A 31 11.85 14.60 1.48
N HIS A 32 12.06 15.37 2.54
CA HIS A 32 13.35 15.97 2.88
C HIS A 32 13.69 15.57 4.32
N ASP A 33 14.96 15.22 4.56
CA ASP A 33 15.45 14.93 5.92
C ASP A 33 15.68 16.22 6.74
N GLY A 34 16.26 16.09 7.93
CA GLY A 34 16.54 17.24 8.80
C GLY A 34 17.55 18.24 8.22
N ASP A 35 18.38 17.80 7.28
CA ASP A 35 19.40 18.61 6.60
C ASP A 35 18.91 19.16 5.25
N GLY A 36 17.67 18.81 4.85
CA GLY A 36 17.07 19.21 3.59
C GLY A 36 17.45 18.33 2.39
N ASN A 37 18.10 17.19 2.58
CA ASN A 37 18.39 16.27 1.47
C ASN A 37 17.12 15.53 1.06
N PRO A 38 16.83 15.41 -0.24
CA PRO A 38 15.66 14.69 -0.71
C PRO A 38 15.82 13.18 -0.52
N PHE A 39 14.77 12.53 -0.02
CA PHE A 39 14.66 11.07 -0.01
C PHE A 39 13.27 10.63 -0.45
N TYR A 40 13.14 9.38 -0.86
CA TYR A 40 11.91 8.86 -1.46
C TYR A 40 11.35 7.68 -0.69
N VAL A 41 10.03 7.60 -0.61
CA VAL A 41 9.30 6.52 0.06
C VAL A 41 8.15 6.09 -0.86
N ALA A 42 8.01 4.78 -1.06
CA ALA A 42 6.87 4.23 -1.79
C ALA A 42 5.68 4.04 -0.83
N SER A 43 4.47 4.10 -1.35
CA SER A 43 3.28 3.66 -0.63
C SER A 43 2.37 2.81 -1.51
N VAL A 44 1.71 1.85 -0.88
CA VAL A 44 0.61 1.09 -1.48
C VAL A 44 -0.64 1.34 -0.65
N THR A 45 -1.68 1.87 -1.28
CA THR A 45 -2.97 2.15 -0.66
C THR A 45 -3.99 1.12 -1.11
N ARG A 46 -4.65 0.46 -0.15
CA ARG A 46 -5.82 -0.39 -0.37
C ARG A 46 -7.08 0.34 0.07
N SER A 47 -8.04 0.49 -0.83
CA SER A 47 -9.37 0.99 -0.53
C SER A 47 -10.37 -0.15 -0.39
N TYR A 48 -11.22 -0.15 0.62
CA TYR A 48 -12.31 -1.12 0.76
C TYR A 48 -13.48 -0.54 1.56
N LYS A 49 -14.66 -1.18 1.48
CA LYS A 49 -15.79 -0.85 2.35
C LYS A 49 -15.70 -1.68 3.63
N ASN A 50 -15.79 -1.03 4.79
CA ASN A 50 -15.85 -1.72 6.08
C ASN A 50 -17.26 -2.31 6.34
N GLY A 51 -17.45 -2.94 7.50
CA GLY A 51 -18.73 -3.54 7.90
C GLY A 51 -19.91 -2.56 7.95
N ASP A 52 -19.64 -1.26 8.12
CA ASP A 52 -20.63 -0.19 8.13
C ASP A 52 -20.89 0.39 6.72
N GLY A 53 -20.29 -0.18 5.68
CA GLY A 53 -20.42 0.26 4.30
C GLY A 53 -19.61 1.53 3.95
N GLN A 54 -18.79 2.03 4.86
CA GLN A 54 -17.96 3.22 4.67
C GLN A 54 -16.66 2.88 3.93
N TRP A 55 -16.23 3.75 3.03
CA TRP A 55 -14.93 3.61 2.35
C TRP A 55 -13.78 3.93 3.30
N VAL A 56 -12.87 2.98 3.46
CA VAL A 56 -11.66 3.07 4.26
C VAL A 56 -10.45 2.87 3.37
N ASN A 57 -9.37 3.59 3.65
CA ASN A 57 -8.08 3.44 3.00
C ASN A 57 -7.04 2.98 4.02
N GLU A 58 -6.38 1.86 3.74
CA GLU A 58 -5.19 1.40 4.44
C GLU A 58 -3.97 1.71 3.59
N VAL A 59 -2.93 2.31 4.19
CA VAL A 59 -1.72 2.70 3.49
C VAL A 59 -0.53 2.00 4.10
N LEU A 60 0.20 1.25 3.27
CA LEU A 60 1.51 0.71 3.61
C LEU A 60 2.58 1.62 3.03
N HIS A 61 3.43 2.19 3.90
CA HIS A 61 4.61 2.95 3.49
C HIS A 61 5.85 2.05 3.52
N VAL A 62 6.65 2.10 2.46
CA VAL A 62 7.84 1.26 2.29
C VAL A 62 9.02 2.14 1.87
N PRO A 63 10.07 2.27 2.71
CA PRO A 63 11.33 2.88 2.29
C PRO A 63 11.88 2.17 1.05
N LEU A 64 12.52 2.91 0.13
CA LEU A 64 12.98 2.31 -1.13
C LEU A 64 13.93 1.13 -0.94
N ASP A 65 14.82 1.21 0.06
CA ASP A 65 15.82 0.18 0.34
C ASP A 65 15.21 -1.15 0.83
N ASP A 66 13.97 -1.11 1.34
CA ASP A 66 13.26 -2.28 1.84
C ASP A 66 12.35 -2.93 0.78
N ILE A 67 12.06 -2.24 -0.32
CA ILE A 67 11.19 -2.77 -1.39
C ILE A 67 11.62 -4.17 -1.88
N PRO A 68 12.91 -4.45 -2.13
CA PRO A 68 13.32 -5.78 -2.57
C PRO A 68 13.00 -6.88 -1.56
N ARG A 69 13.15 -6.59 -0.26
CA ARG A 69 12.84 -7.53 0.84
C ARG A 69 11.34 -7.73 0.98
N VAL A 70 10.57 -6.64 0.96
CA VAL A 70 9.09 -6.70 1.00
C VAL A 70 8.56 -7.52 -0.18
N ARG A 71 9.08 -7.29 -1.39
CA ARG A 71 8.69 -8.06 -2.58
C ARG A 71 8.98 -9.55 -2.40
N ALA A 72 10.14 -9.92 -1.85
CA ALA A 72 10.50 -11.31 -1.62
C ALA A 72 9.55 -11.99 -0.63
N VAL A 73 9.26 -11.33 0.51
CA VAL A 73 8.32 -11.85 1.51
C VAL A 73 6.91 -12.01 0.92
N LEU A 74 6.42 -11.03 0.17
CA LEU A 74 5.09 -11.12 -0.46
C LEU A 74 5.01 -12.24 -1.49
N ALA A 75 6.06 -12.47 -2.29
CA ALA A 75 6.10 -13.56 -3.25
C ALA A 75 6.10 -14.94 -2.57
N GLU A 76 6.82 -15.09 -1.45
CA GLU A 76 6.80 -16.32 -0.65
C GLU A 76 5.41 -16.60 -0.07
N LEU A 77 4.75 -15.56 0.48
CA LEU A 77 3.40 -15.68 1.03
C LEU A 77 2.35 -16.01 -0.05
N ASP A 78 2.49 -15.43 -1.25
CA ASP A 78 1.61 -15.75 -2.38
C ASP A 78 1.70 -17.24 -2.74
N GLY A 79 2.92 -17.80 -2.81
CA GLY A 79 3.12 -19.24 -3.04
C GLY A 79 2.44 -20.10 -1.97
N LYS A 80 2.69 -19.81 -0.69
CA LYS A 80 2.06 -20.55 0.43
C LYS A 80 0.54 -20.45 0.44
N ALA A 81 -0.01 -19.31 0.03
CA ALA A 81 -1.46 -19.12 -0.06
C ALA A 81 -2.08 -20.05 -1.11
N TYR A 82 -1.46 -20.19 -2.28
CA TYR A 82 -1.96 -21.11 -3.31
C TYR A 82 -1.87 -22.58 -2.87
N GLU A 83 -0.80 -22.97 -2.20
CA GLU A 83 -0.67 -24.32 -1.62
C GLU A 83 -1.79 -24.62 -0.62
N ALA A 84 -2.08 -23.68 0.27
CA ALA A 84 -3.16 -23.81 1.25
C ALA A 84 -4.54 -23.90 0.57
N ILE A 85 -4.81 -23.04 -0.42
CA ILE A 85 -6.07 -23.05 -1.18
C ILE A 85 -6.28 -24.40 -1.88
N GLU A 86 -5.22 -24.99 -2.47
CA GLU A 86 -5.33 -26.30 -3.10
C GLU A 86 -5.59 -27.42 -2.10
N ALA A 87 -4.94 -27.38 -0.93
CA ALA A 87 -5.17 -28.32 0.15
C ALA A 87 -6.62 -28.27 0.65
N ASP A 88 -7.16 -27.06 0.88
CA ASP A 88 -8.54 -26.84 1.29
C ASP A 88 -9.52 -27.41 0.24
N TYR A 89 -9.28 -27.16 -1.06
CA TYR A 89 -10.11 -27.71 -2.14
C TYR A 89 -10.07 -29.24 -2.22
N ARG A 90 -8.95 -29.88 -1.86
CA ARG A 90 -8.86 -31.35 -1.82
C ARG A 90 -9.64 -31.89 -0.63
N ALA A 91 -9.44 -31.32 0.56
CA ALA A 91 -10.15 -31.72 1.77
C ALA A 91 -11.69 -31.63 1.59
N SER A 92 -12.20 -30.52 1.04
CA SER A 92 -13.64 -30.37 0.78
C SER A 92 -14.19 -31.38 -0.24
N ARG A 93 -13.38 -31.87 -1.18
CA ARG A 93 -13.80 -32.91 -2.14
C ARG A 93 -13.84 -34.30 -1.51
N GLU A 94 -12.91 -34.60 -0.62
CA GLU A 94 -12.87 -35.85 0.12
C GLU A 94 -14.00 -35.94 1.17
N GLU A 95 -14.37 -34.83 1.81
CA GLU A 95 -15.52 -34.78 2.72
C GLU A 95 -16.89 -34.91 2.01
N ALA A 96 -16.95 -34.58 0.72
CA ALA A 96 -18.16 -34.64 -0.09
C ALA A 96 -18.34 -35.97 -0.85
N ALA A 97 -17.35 -36.87 -0.79
CA ALA A 97 -17.32 -38.18 -1.46
C ALA A 97 -17.66 -39.32 -0.49
#